data_AF-A0A1W9YMT7-F1
#
_entry.id   AF-A0A1W9YMT7-F1
#
_cell.length_a   1.000
_cell.length_b   1.000
_cell.length_c   1.000
_cell.angle_alpha   90.00
_cell.angle_beta   90.00
_cell.angle_gamma   90.00
#
_symmetry.space_group_name_H-M   'P 1'
#
loop_
_entity.id
_entity.type
_entity.pdbx_description
1 polymer ?
#
loop_
_entity_poly.entity_id
_entity_poly.type
_entity_poly.pdbx_seq_one_letter_code
_entity_poly.pdbx_strand_id
1 'polypeptide(L)' 'AQAIVYLACAPKSNAVYSAFNAAMRDVAESGSREVPLHLRNAPTKLMKSLGYGEEYRYAHDEPDAYAAGEDYFPEDLE' A
#
# COMPACT_ATOMS: atom_id res chain seq x y z
N ALA A 1 -17.15 -26.02 19.93
CA ALA A 1 -17.52 -26.70 18.68
C ALA A 1 -17.98 -25.74 17.57
N GLN A 2 -18.77 -24.70 17.89
CA GLN A 2 -19.40 -23.79 16.91
C GLN A 2 -18.45 -23.17 15.86
N ALA A 3 -17.31 -22.62 16.28
CA ALA A 3 -16.36 -21.97 15.34
C ALA A 3 -15.77 -22.94 14.31
N ILE A 4 -15.52 -24.19 14.69
CA ILE A 4 -14.95 -25.21 13.78
C ILE A 4 -15.93 -25.53 12.66
N VAL A 5 -17.21 -25.74 13.01
CA VAL A 5 -18.27 -26.03 12.04
C VAL A 5 -18.49 -24.84 11.11
N TYR A 6 -18.47 -23.62 11.65
CA TYR A 6 -18.56 -22.41 10.85
C TYR A 6 -17.41 -22.33 9.82
N LEU A 7 -16.17 -22.49 10.27
CA LEU A 7 -15.00 -22.46 9.37
C LEU A 7 -15.04 -23.59 8.35
N ALA A 8 -15.51 -24.78 8.70
CA ALA A 8 -15.62 -25.91 7.77
C ALA A 8 -16.58 -25.61 6.61
N CYS A 9 -17.71 -24.95 6.88
CA CYS A 9 -18.71 -24.60 5.87
C CYS A 9 -18.47 -23.26 5.15
N ALA A 10 -17.66 -22.37 5.72
CA ALA A 10 -17.39 -21.06 5.11
C ALA A 10 -16.70 -21.18 3.73
N PRO A 11 -16.90 -20.21 2.81
CA PRO A 11 -16.09 -20.11 1.61
C PRO A 11 -14.59 -20.06 1.95
N LYS A 12 -13.78 -20.85 1.24
CA LYS A 12 -12.33 -20.89 1.45
C LYS A 12 -11.63 -20.04 0.40
N SER A 13 -10.70 -19.21 0.85
CA SER A 13 -9.82 -18.43 -0.02
C SER A 13 -8.44 -18.34 0.62
N ASN A 14 -7.40 -18.60 -0.17
CA ASN A 14 -6.01 -18.34 0.20
C ASN A 14 -5.46 -17.09 -0.50
N ALA A 15 -6.29 -16.29 -1.16
CA ALA A 15 -5.82 -15.15 -1.97
C ALA A 15 -5.00 -14.14 -1.15
N VAL A 16 -5.50 -13.74 0.03
CA VAL A 16 -4.77 -12.84 0.94
C VAL A 16 -3.48 -13.48 1.43
N TYR A 17 -3.49 -14.78 1.72
CA TYR A 17 -2.30 -15.52 2.16
C TYR A 17 -1.22 -15.54 1.07
N SER A 18 -1.60 -15.86 -0.17
CA SER A 18 -0.69 -15.88 -1.32
C SER A 18 -0.16 -14.48 -1.66
N ALA A 19 -1.02 -13.45 -1.65
CA ALA A 19 -0.61 -12.07 -1.93
C ALA A 19 0.38 -11.54 -0.88
N PHE A 20 0.12 -11.79 0.40
CA PHE A 20 1.04 -11.40 1.48
C PHE A 20 2.39 -12.09 1.35
N ASN A 21 2.41 -13.40 1.06
CA ASN A 21 3.66 -14.13 0.88
C ASN A 21 4.45 -13.66 -0.36
N ALA A 22 3.77 -13.22 -1.41
CA ALA A 22 4.43 -12.64 -2.58
C ALA A 22 5.08 -11.29 -2.23
N ALA A 23 4.36 -10.39 -1.56
CA ALA A 23 4.89 -9.11 -1.11
C ALA A 23 6.08 -9.26 -0.16
N MET A 24 6.01 -10.20 0.80
CA MET A 24 7.10 -10.50 1.72
C MET A 24 8.35 -11.04 0.99
N ARG A 25 8.16 -11.83 -0.06
CA ARG A 25 9.26 -12.35 -0.87
C ARG A 25 9.93 -11.24 -1.67
N ASP A 26 9.14 -10.39 -2.32
CA ASP A 26 9.67 -9.26 -3.09
C ASP A 26 10.57 -8.39 -2.22
N VAL A 27 10.08 -7.94 -1.05
CA VAL A 27 10.87 -7.12 -0.11
C VAL A 27 12.15 -7.82 0.37
N ALA A 28 12.11 -9.14 0.58
CA ALA A 28 13.27 -9.91 1.00
C ALA A 28 14.35 -10.02 -0.09
N GLU A 29 13.94 -10.04 -1.36
CA GLU A 29 14.84 -10.19 -2.52
C GLU A 29 15.34 -8.84 -3.04
N SER A 30 14.48 -7.81 -3.06
CA SER A 30 14.78 -6.48 -3.61
C SER A 30 15.41 -5.52 -2.60
N GLY A 31 15.28 -5.78 -1.30
CA GLY A 31 15.65 -4.84 -0.25
C GLY A 31 14.69 -3.64 -0.15
N SER A 32 15.14 -2.58 0.53
CA SER A 32 14.31 -1.39 0.83
C SER A 32 14.41 -0.34 -0.27
N ARG A 33 13.41 -0.31 -1.16
CA ARG A 33 13.20 0.77 -2.13
C ARG A 33 12.83 2.07 -1.42
N GLU A 34 13.08 3.20 -2.06
CA GLU A 34 12.67 4.49 -1.51
C GLU A 34 11.15 4.68 -1.60
N VAL A 35 10.58 5.39 -0.61
CA VAL A 35 9.16 5.78 -0.66
C VAL A 35 9.00 6.90 -1.71
N PRO A 36 8.00 6.82 -2.61
CA PRO A 36 7.68 7.90 -3.54
C PRO A 36 7.49 9.25 -2.85
N LEU A 37 7.93 10.34 -3.47
CA LEU A 37 7.95 11.67 -2.84
C LEU A 37 6.57 12.12 -2.37
N HIS A 38 5.53 11.88 -3.18
CA HIS A 38 4.13 12.23 -2.87
C HIS A 38 3.54 11.42 -1.70
N LEU A 39 4.18 10.32 -1.30
CA LEU A 39 3.78 9.51 -0.14
C LEU A 39 4.63 9.79 1.12
N ARG A 40 5.67 10.63 1.03
CA ARG A 40 6.53 10.96 2.18
C ARG A 40 5.85 11.93 3.13
N ASN A 41 6.09 11.74 4.42
CA ASN A 41 5.69 12.70 5.44
C ASN A 41 6.58 13.96 5.39
N ALA A 42 5.98 15.14 5.55
CA ALA A 42 6.68 16.43 5.50
C ALA A 42 6.40 17.35 6.70
N PRO A 43 6.75 16.94 7.93
CA PRO A 43 6.45 17.71 9.14
C PRO A 43 7.36 18.94 9.32
N THR A 44 8.57 18.94 8.73
CA THR A 44 9.53 20.04 8.87
C THR A 44 9.51 20.99 7.66
N LYS A 45 9.94 22.24 7.86
CA LYS A 45 10.08 23.21 6.76
C LYS A 45 11.07 22.73 5.69
N LEU A 46 12.16 22.08 6.11
CA LEU A 46 13.15 21.52 5.20
C LEU A 46 12.54 20.42 4.33
N MET A 47 11.78 19.49 4.92
CA MET A 47 11.14 18.41 4.18
C MET A 47 10.15 18.93 3.14
N LYS A 48 9.34 19.94 3.49
CA LYS A 48 8.46 20.61 2.52
C LYS A 48 9.25 21.26 1.38
N SER A 49 10.34 21.98 1.69
CA SER A 49 11.18 22.59 0.64
C SER A 49 11.89 21.58 -0.26
N LEU A 50 12.00 20.31 0.17
CA LEU A 50 12.55 19.20 -0.61
C LEU A 50 11.48 18.46 -1.42
N GLY A 51 10.24 18.94 -1.43
CA GLY A 51 9.14 18.35 -2.19
C GLY A 51 8.45 17.15 -1.51
N TYR A 52 8.68 16.91 -0.22
CA TYR A 52 8.10 15.74 0.44
C TYR A 52 6.59 15.93 0.62
N GLY A 53 5.81 14.94 0.20
CA GLY A 53 4.36 14.98 0.24
C GLY A 53 3.76 16.08 -0.65
N GLU A 54 4.58 16.74 -1.49
CA GLU A 54 4.05 17.56 -2.57
C GLU A 54 3.32 16.64 -3.53
N GLU A 55 2.22 17.11 -4.10
CA GLU A 55 1.36 16.35 -5.02
C GLU A 55 0.61 15.17 -4.38
N TYR A 56 0.68 14.96 -3.06
CA TYR A 56 -0.14 13.95 -2.39
C TYR A 56 -1.63 14.20 -2.64
N ARG A 57 -2.28 13.22 -3.27
CA ARG A 57 -3.72 13.26 -3.54
C ARG A 57 -4.49 12.65 -2.38
N TYR A 58 -5.18 13.51 -1.63
CA TYR A 58 -6.04 13.05 -0.54
C TYR A 58 -7.33 12.46 -1.10
N ALA A 59 -7.36 11.14 -1.22
CA ALA A 59 -8.43 10.41 -1.91
C ALA A 59 -9.85 10.76 -1.44
N HIS A 60 -10.05 11.14 -0.17
CA HIS A 60 -11.36 11.52 0.36
C HIS A 60 -11.94 12.81 -0.23
N ASP A 61 -11.10 13.67 -0.80
CA ASP A 61 -11.52 14.89 -1.49
C ASP A 61 -11.80 14.64 -3.00
N GLU A 62 -11.58 13.42 -3.47
CA GLU A 62 -11.79 13.02 -4.86
C GLU A 62 -13.10 12.24 -5.07
N PRO A 63 -13.60 12.19 -6.32
CA PRO A 63 -14.76 11.38 -6.66
C PRO A 63 -14.61 9.93 -6.16
N ASP A 64 -15.68 9.39 -5.59
CA ASP A 64 -15.75 8.02 -5.07
C ASP A 64 -14.73 7.69 -3.96
N ALA A 65 -14.11 8.70 -3.35
CA ALA A 65 -13.02 8.55 -2.40
C ALA A 65 -11.81 7.78 -3.00
N TYR A 66 -11.55 7.96 -4.30
CA TYR A 66 -10.52 7.23 -5.03
C TYR A 66 -9.69 8.16 -5.94
N ALA A 67 -8.38 8.21 -5.71
CA ALA A 67 -7.44 8.98 -6.51
C ALA A 67 -7.11 8.23 -7.82
N ALA A 68 -7.97 8.38 -8.83
CA ALA A 68 -7.79 7.68 -10.11
C ALA A 68 -6.46 8.07 -10.78
N GLY A 69 -5.67 7.07 -11.17
CA GLY A 69 -4.35 7.26 -11.78
C GLY A 69 -3.22 7.60 -10.81
N GLU A 70 -3.45 7.53 -9.51
CA GLU A 70 -2.38 7.58 -8.50
C GLU A 70 -1.57 6.28 -8.48
N ASP A 71 -0.27 6.40 -8.27
CA ASP A 71 0.63 5.26 -8.09
C ASP A 71 1.11 5.18 -6.63
N TYR A 72 1.04 3.99 -6.06
CA TYR A 72 1.41 3.73 -4.67
C TYR A 72 2.66 2.87 -4.55
N PHE A 73 3.18 2.31 -5.65
CA PHE A 73 4.43 1.58 -5.66
C PHE A 73 5.62 2.52 -5.94
N PRO A 74 6.84 2.11 -5.56
CA PRO A 74 8.06 2.72 -6.07
C PRO A 74 8.13 2.64 -7.60
N GLU A 75 8.76 3.63 -8.25
CA GLU A 75 8.90 3.69 -9.73
C GLU A 75 9.57 2.44 -10.33
N ASP A 76 10.39 1.73 -9.57
CA ASP A 76 11.11 0.53 -9.99
C ASP A 76 10.35 -0.78 -9.71
N LEU A 77 9.07 -0.69 -9.31
CA LEU A 77 8.19 -1.82 -9.05
C LEU A 77 6.89 -1.68 -9.87
N GLU A 78 6.89 -2.25 -11.08
CA GLU A 78 5.70 -2.49 -11.93
C GLU A 78 5.38 -4.00 -12.06
#